data_AF-A0A916QIV2-F1
#
_entry.id   AF-A0A916QIV2-F1
#
_cell.length_a   1.000
_cell.length_b   1.000
_cell.length_c   1.000
_cell.angle_alpha   90.00
_cell.angle_beta   90.00
_cell.angle_gamma   90.00
#
_symmetry.space_group_name_H-M   'P 1'
#
loop_
_entity.id
_entity.type
_entity.pdbx_description
1 polymer ?
#
loop_
_entity_poly.entity_id
_entity_poly.type
_entity_poly.pdbx_seq_one_letter_code
_entity_poly.pdbx_strand_id
1 'polypeptide(L)' 'MLYGIIPTLQSFPNFGRVYAAYGGVFIILAVFWGWFVDRKTPDLYDWIGAVICLAGVSVMLWGPRS' A
#
# COMPACT_ATOMS: atom_id res chain seq x y z
N MET A 1 -11.69 3.34 22.47
CA MET A 1 -13.00 2.84 22.01
C MET A 1 -13.63 3.76 20.96
N LEU A 2 -13.82 5.07 21.21
CA LEU A 2 -14.50 5.99 20.27
C LEU A 2 -13.76 6.22 18.93
N TYR A 3 -12.42 6.20 18.94
CA TYR A 3 -11.59 6.44 17.74
C TYR A 3 -11.74 5.37 16.63
N GLY A 4 -12.24 4.17 16.96
CA GLY A 4 -12.42 3.09 15.98
C GLY A 4 -13.70 3.22 15.14
N ILE A 5 -14.65 4.06 15.57
CA ILE A 5 -15.94 4.26 14.91
C ILE A 5 -15.84 5.35 13.83
N ILE A 6 -14.94 6.32 14.02
CA ILE A 6 -14.73 7.44 13.09
C ILE A 6 -14.36 6.97 11.67
N PRO A 7 -13.48 5.97 11.46
CA PRO A 7 -13.18 5.45 10.12
C PRO A 7 -14.36 4.71 9.47
N THR A 8 -15.24 4.11 10.28
CA THR A 8 -16.42 3.38 9.76
C THR A 8 -17.53 4.29 9.25
N LEU A 9 -17.48 5.59 9.59
CA LEU A 9 -18.43 6.61 9.11
C LEU A 9 -17.99 7.26 7.79
N GLN A 10 -16.80 6.94 7.28
CA GLN A 10 -16.34 7.43 5.98
C GLN A 10 -17.04 6.68 4.84
N SER A 11 -18.17 7.23 4.38
CA SER A 11 -18.88 6.78 3.16
C SER A 11 -18.06 7.14 1.91
N PHE A 12 -17.01 6.37 1.63
CA PHE A 12 -16.33 6.44 0.34
C PHE A 12 -16.90 5.39 -0.61
N PRO A 13 -17.38 5.77 -1.82
CA PRO A 13 -17.92 4.82 -2.80
C PRO A 13 -16.89 3.78 -3.29
N ASN A 14 -15.61 3.91 -2.92
CA ASN A 14 -14.53 2.99 -3.29
C ASN A 14 -13.53 2.76 -2.13
N PHE A 15 -14.00 2.50 -0.90
CA PHE A 15 -13.16 2.25 0.28
C PHE A 15 -11.97 1.31 0.00
N GLY A 16 -12.22 0.20 -0.72
CA GLY A 16 -11.18 -0.76 -1.08
C GLY A 16 -10.07 -0.21 -2.00
N ARG A 17 -10.38 0.70 -2.94
CA ARG A 17 -9.37 1.30 -3.83
C ARG A 17 -8.49 2.29 -3.08
N VAL A 18 -9.11 3.09 -2.21
CA VAL A 18 -8.42 4.09 -1.40
C VAL A 18 -7.43 3.40 -0.45
N TYR A 19 -7.87 2.36 0.26
CA TYR A 19 -6.99 1.57 1.12
C TYR A 19 -5.87 0.85 0.35
N ALA A 20 -6.18 0.30 -0.84
CA ALA A 20 -5.15 -0.29 -1.70
C ALA A 20 -4.08 0.73 -2.11
N ALA A 21 -4.48 1.94 -2.52
CA ALA A 21 -3.54 3.02 -2.87
C ALA A 21 -2.65 3.41 -1.69
N TYR A 22 -3.22 3.56 -0.48
CA TYR A 22 -2.43 3.85 0.73
C TYR A 22 -1.42 2.74 1.03
N GLY A 23 -1.81 1.47 0.88
CA GLY A 23 -0.91 0.33 1.02
C GLY A 23 0.26 0.38 0.03
N GLY A 24 -0.01 0.72 -1.23
CA GLY A 24 1.04 0.87 -2.25
C GLY A 24 2.03 2.00 -1.94
N VAL A 25 1.52 3.16 -1.53
CA VAL A 25 2.36 4.30 -1.12
C VAL A 25 3.25 3.94 0.07
N PHE A 26 2.69 3.22 1.06
CA PHE A 26 3.44 2.78 2.23
C PHE A 26 4.62 1.87 1.87
N ILE A 27 4.43 0.95 0.92
CA ILE A 27 5.49 0.03 0.48
C ILE A 27 6.62 0.77 -0.21
N ILE A 28 6.31 1.73 -1.09
CA ILE A 28 7.32 2.57 -1.73
C ILE A 28 8.11 3.35 -0.67
N LEU A 29 7.41 3.95 0.30
CA LEU A 29 8.04 4.71 1.37
C LEU A 29 8.95 3.81 2.23
N ALA A 30 8.51 2.61 2.58
CA ALA A 30 9.28 1.68 3.41
C ALA A 30 10.57 1.23 2.72
N VAL A 31 10.51 0.91 1.42
CA VAL A 31 11.71 0.53 0.63
C VAL A 31 12.66 1.72 0.51
N PHE A 32 12.13 2.91 0.21
CA PHE A 32 12.97 4.11 0.07
C PHE A 32 13.59 4.53 1.40
N TRP A 33 12.86 4.38 2.51
CA TRP A 33 13.35 4.65 3.87
C TRP A 33 14.44 3.68 4.28
N GLY A 34 14.24 2.37 4.09
CA GLY A 34 15.26 1.36 4.38
C GLY A 34 16.54 1.57 3.57
N TRP A 35 16.42 2.08 2.35
CA TRP A 35 17.58 2.41 1.52
C TRP A 35 18.31 3.68 1.98
N PHE A 36 17.56 4.77 2.19
CA PHE A 36 18.16 6.10 2.42
C PHE A 36 18.57 6.33 3.88
N VAL A 37 17.76 5.84 4.83
CA VAL A 37 17.95 6.08 6.27
C VAL A 37 18.75 4.96 6.91
N ASP A 38 18.38 3.70 6.66
CA ASP A 38 19.06 2.55 7.28
C ASP A 38 20.35 2.15 6.54
N ARG A 39 20.66 2.81 5.41
CA ARG A 39 21.80 2.50 4.51
C ARG A 39 21.90 1.02 4.12
N LYS A 40 20.79 0.29 4.24
CA LYS A 40 20.71 -1.09 3.81
C LYS A 40 20.43 -1.07 2.32
N THR A 41 21.38 -1.55 1.53
CA THR A 41 21.14 -1.75 0.10
C THR A 41 19.97 -2.72 -0.04
N PRO A 42 18.83 -2.30 -0.64
CA PRO A 42 17.68 -3.17 -0.79
C PRO A 42 18.10 -4.41 -1.57
N ASP A 43 17.82 -5.58 -1.00
CA ASP A 43 18.20 -6.84 -1.61
C ASP A 43 17.36 -7.07 -2.87
N LEU A 44 17.82 -7.96 -3.76
CA LEU A 44 17.07 -8.34 -4.96
C LEU A 44 15.67 -8.86 -4.57
N TYR A 45 15.56 -9.55 -3.44
CA TYR A 45 14.31 -10.02 -2.87
C TYR A 45 13.39 -8.90 -2.38
N ASP A 46 13.93 -7.80 -1.85
CA ASP A 46 13.14 -6.62 -1.43
C ASP A 46 12.53 -5.94 -2.66
N TRP A 47 13.28 -5.84 -3.75
CA TRP A 47 12.79 -5.30 -5.02
C TRP A 47 11.69 -6.18 -5.63
N ILE A 48 11.91 -7.50 -5.67
CA ILE A 48 10.90 -8.45 -6.17
C ILE A 48 9.63 -8.40 -5.31
N GLY A 49 9.78 -8.38 -3.98
CA GLY A 49 8.67 -8.25 -3.04
C GLY A 49 7.88 -6.94 -3.25
N ALA A 50 8.59 -5.81 -3.39
CA ALA A 50 7.97 -4.52 -3.66
C ALA A 50 7.16 -4.53 -4.96
N VAL A 51 7.72 -5.11 -6.04
CA VAL A 51 7.02 -5.24 -7.33
C VAL A 51 5.77 -6.11 -7.21
N ILE A 52 5.83 -7.24 -6.51
CA ILE A 52 4.66 -8.12 -6.29
C ILE A 52 3.57 -7.39 -5.51
N CYS A 53 3.92 -6.68 -4.44
CA CYS A 53 2.93 -5.93 -3.68
C CYS A 53 2.31 -4.78 -4.48
N LEU A 54 3.11 -4.05 -5.26
CA LEU A 54 2.62 -3.00 -6.15
C LEU A 54 1.73 -3.58 -7.26
N ALA A 55 2.04 -4.78 -7.77
CA ALA A 55 1.17 -5.50 -8.69
C ALA A 55 -0.17 -5.90 -8.03
N GLY A 56 -0.17 -6.31 -6.76
CA GLY A 56 -1.40 -6.56 -6.00
C GLY A 56 -2.26 -5.29 -5.84
N VAL A 57 -1.62 -4.15 -5.54
CA VAL A 57 -2.29 -2.86 -5.43
C VAL A 57 -2.84 -2.39 -6.77
N SER A 58 -2.11 -2.57 -7.88
CA SER A 58 -2.58 -2.22 -9.22
C SER A 58 -3.77 -3.08 -9.63
N VAL A 59 -3.79 -4.37 -9.29
CA VAL A 59 -4.95 -5.25 -9.50
C VAL A 59 -6.15 -4.81 -8.66
N MET A 60 -5.97 -4.37 -7.42
CA MET A 60 -7.08 -3.83 -6.62
C MET A 60 -7.61 -2.49 -7.13
N LEU A 61 -6.74 -1.67 -7.72
CA LEU A 61 -7.11 -0.38 -8.30
C LEU A 61 -7.80 -0.54 -9.66
N TRP A 62 -7.28 -1.35 -10.56
CA TRP A 62 -7.79 -1.53 -11.93
C TRP A 62 -8.62 -2.78 -12.15
N GLY A 63 -8.74 -3.65 -11.14
CA GLY A 63 -9.54 -4.86 -11.20
C GLY A 63 -11.01 -4.54 -11.52
N PRO A 64 -11.55 -5.04 -12.64
CA PRO A 64 -12.94 -4.82 -13.00
C PRO A 64 -13.83 -5.55 -12.00
N ARG A 65 -14.76 -4.83 -11.39
CA ARG A 65 -15.86 -5.41 -10.60
C ARG A 65 -17.11 -5.31 -11.46
N SER A 66 -17.50 -6.45 -12.01
CA SER A 66 -18.89 -6.65 -12.44
C SER A 66 -19.81 -6.64 -11.23
#